data_AF-A0A534XDV9-F1
#
_entry.id   AF-A0A534XDV9-F1
#
_cell.length_a   1.000
_cell.length_b   1.000
_cell.length_c   1.000
_cell.angle_alpha   90.00
_cell.angle_beta   90.00
_cell.angle_gamma   90.00
#
_symmetry.space_group_name_H-M   'P 1'
#
loop_
_entity.id
_entity.type
_entity.pdbx_description
1 polymer ?
#
loop_
_entity_poly.entity_id
_entity_poly.type
_entity_poly.pdbx_seq_one_letter_code
_entity_poly.pdbx_strand_id
1 'polypeptide(L)' 'MTDLGGNISDPVFVFGDIHLSARSPCIDAGTCTGAPTTDFEGDPRPIGAGCDIGADELVP' A
#
# COMPACT_ATOMS: atom_id res chain seq x y z
N MET A 1 -4.65 5.84 -15.34
CA MET A 1 -5.96 6.50 -15.52
C MET A 1 -6.17 7.35 -14.29
N THR A 2 -6.03 8.67 -14.39
CA THR A 2 -6.28 9.56 -13.25
C THR A 2 -7.77 9.86 -13.26
N ASP A 3 -8.59 8.96 -12.72
CA ASP A 3 -9.91 9.44 -12.30
C ASP A 3 -9.69 10.48 -11.20
N LEU A 4 -10.54 11.50 -11.20
CA LEU A 4 -10.38 12.69 -10.37
C LEU A 4 -10.78 12.39 -8.91
N GLY A 5 -10.54 11.17 -8.44
CA GLY A 5 -10.67 10.73 -7.06
C GLY A 5 -9.32 10.92 -6.37
N GLY A 6 -9.02 12.13 -5.90
CA GLY A 6 -7.81 12.47 -5.15
C GLY A 6 -7.65 11.76 -3.78
N ASN A 7 -8.19 10.56 -3.63
CA ASN A 7 -8.11 9.68 -2.46
C ASN A 7 -7.12 8.51 -2.66
N ILE A 8 -6.49 8.40 -3.83
CA ILE A 8 -5.50 7.37 -4.11
C ILE A 8 -4.35 8.05 -4.82
N SER A 9 -3.22 8.27 -4.13
CA SER A 9 -1.98 8.53 -4.85
C SER A 9 -1.69 7.27 -5.66
N ASP A 10 -1.41 7.40 -6.95
CA ASP A 10 -1.27 6.25 -7.83
C ASP A 10 -0.20 5.28 -7.30
N PRO A 11 -0.55 4.00 -7.01
CA PRO A 11 0.43 3.04 -6.54
C PRO A 11 1.49 2.81 -7.61
N VAL A 12 2.75 2.86 -7.21
CA VAL A 12 3.87 2.47 -8.07
C VAL A 12 4.24 1.04 -7.71
N PHE A 13 4.13 0.13 -8.65
CA PHE A 13 4.47 -1.29 -8.45
C PHE A 13 5.86 -1.62 -8.99
N VAL A 14 6.41 -2.74 -8.52
CA VAL A 14 7.60 -3.35 -9.13
C VAL A 14 7.24 -3.83 -10.55
N PHE A 15 8.14 -3.66 -11.52
CA PHE A 15 7.84 -3.98 -12.92
C PHE A 15 7.58 -5.48 -13.11
N GLY A 16 6.38 -5.81 -13.63
CA GLY A 16 5.96 -7.20 -13.82
C GLY A 16 5.41 -7.87 -12.56
N ASP A 17 5.19 -7.09 -11.50
CA ASP A 17 4.71 -7.52 -10.20
C ASP A 17 3.60 -6.57 -9.70
N ILE A 18 2.77 -7.04 -8.77
CA ILE A 18 1.71 -6.26 -8.11
C ILE A 18 2.13 -5.77 -6.71
N HIS A 19 3.32 -6.15 -6.23
CA HIS A 19 3.91 -5.58 -5.02
C HIS A 19 4.29 -4.11 -5.23
N LEU A 20 4.11 -3.31 -4.18
CA LEU A 20 4.51 -1.92 -4.13
C LEU A 20 6.02 -1.79 -4.33
N SER A 21 6.40 -0.83 -5.16
CA SER A 21 7.77 -0.37 -5.21
C SER A 21 8.05 0.46 -3.96
N ALA A 22 9.28 0.40 -3.43
CA ALA A 22 9.77 1.30 -2.37
C ALA A 22 9.69 2.81 -2.70
N ARG A 23 9.31 3.18 -3.93
CA ARG A 23 9.06 4.56 -4.37
C ARG A 23 7.57 4.91 -4.44
N SER A 24 6.69 4.01 -4.03
CA SER A 24 5.25 4.21 -4.11
C SER A 24 4.79 5.27 -3.11
N PRO A 25 3.92 6.21 -3.52
CA PRO A 25 3.31 7.15 -2.59
C PRO A 25 2.28 6.50 -1.65
N CYS A 26 1.97 5.22 -1.85
CA CYS A 26 1.07 4.47 -0.97
C CYS A 26 1.72 4.01 0.33
N ILE A 27 3.05 4.07 0.44
CA ILE A 27 3.80 3.62 1.61
C ILE A 27 3.46 4.49 2.81
N ASP A 28 3.07 3.86 3.93
CA ASP A 28 2.70 4.50 5.20
C ASP A 28 1.59 5.57 5.08
N ALA A 29 0.85 5.61 3.96
CA ALA A 29 -0.07 6.69 3.65
C ALA A 29 -1.52 6.44 4.14
N GLY A 30 -1.82 5.21 4.56
CA GLY A 30 -3.14 4.77 5.01
C GLY A 30 -3.29 4.77 6.54
N THR A 31 -4.55 4.67 6.98
CA THR A 31 -4.87 4.39 8.39
C THR A 31 -5.00 2.89 8.61
N CYS A 32 -4.44 2.39 9.71
CA CYS A 32 -4.65 1.01 10.14
C CYS A 32 -6.00 0.79 10.84
N THR A 33 -6.74 1.87 11.12
CA THR A 33 -8.05 1.75 11.76
C THR A 33 -9.03 1.09 10.81
N GLY A 34 -9.48 -0.12 11.15
CA GLY A 34 -10.40 -0.90 10.33
C GLY A 34 -9.74 -1.61 9.14
N ALA A 35 -8.41 -1.53 9.00
CA ALA A 35 -7.68 -2.36 8.07
C ALA A 35 -7.64 -3.83 8.57
N PRO A 36 -7.62 -4.82 7.67
CA PRO A 36 -7.27 -6.18 8.03
C PRO A 36 -5.91 -6.25 8.72
N THR A 37 -5.71 -7.24 9.59
CA THR A 37 -4.45 -7.41 10.34
C THR A 37 -3.27 -7.83 9.46
N THR A 38 -3.55 -8.32 8.24
CA THR A 38 -2.56 -8.74 7.26
C THR A 38 -2.95 -8.30 5.86
N ASP A 39 -1.98 -8.21 4.98
CA ASP A 39 -2.16 -7.95 3.55
C ASP A 39 -2.57 -9.20 2.75
N PHE A 40 -2.41 -9.18 1.42
CA PHE A 40 -2.86 -10.27 0.55
C PHE A 40 -1.95 -11.51 0.56
N GLU A 41 -0.67 -11.37 0.91
CA GLU A 41 0.28 -12.45 1.17
C GLU A 41 0.22 -12.96 2.61
N GLY A 42 -0.36 -12.19 3.52
CA GLY A 42 -0.41 -12.50 4.94
C GLY A 42 0.65 -11.76 5.77
N ASP A 43 1.32 -10.78 5.19
CA ASP A 43 2.25 -9.92 5.89
C ASP A 43 1.51 -8.97 6.85
N PRO A 44 2.01 -8.76 8.08
CA PRO A 44 1.31 -7.93 9.07
C PRO A 44 1.10 -6.48 8.62
N ARG A 45 0.01 -5.87 9.10
CA ARG A 45 -0.25 -4.43 8.95
C ARG A 45 -0.36 -3.75 10.32
N PRO A 46 0.34 -2.64 10.59
CA PRO A 46 1.31 -1.97 9.72
C PRO A 46 2.72 -2.59 9.75
N ILE A 47 3.45 -2.44 8.65
CA ILE A 47 4.92 -2.45 8.63
C ILE A 47 5.40 -1.04 8.33
N GLY A 48 5.92 -0.36 9.35
CA GLY A 48 6.38 1.02 9.23
C GLY A 48 5.63 1.98 10.14
N ALA A 49 5.44 3.21 9.67
CA ALA A 49 4.78 4.29 10.40
C ALA A 49 3.25 4.28 10.23
N GLY A 50 2.73 3.61 9.21
CA GLY A 50 1.32 3.51 8.87
C GLY A 50 1.04 2.24 8.08
N CYS A 51 -0.21 2.06 7.68
CA CYS A 51 -0.56 0.98 6.76
C CYS A 51 -0.45 1.49 5.33
N ASP A 52 -0.02 0.65 4.42
CA ASP A 52 0.06 1.01 3.01
C ASP A 52 -1.34 1.06 2.38
N ILE A 53 -1.56 2.05 1.51
CA ILE A 53 -2.81 2.14 0.76
C ILE A 53 -2.82 1.07 -0.33
N GLY A 54 -3.66 0.05 -0.17
CA GLY A 54 -3.87 -0.99 -1.18
C GLY A 54 -4.01 -2.38 -0.56
N ALA A 55 -3.83 -3.39 -1.41
CA ALA A 55 -3.88 -4.80 -1.01
C ALA A 55 -2.55 -5.31 -0.45
N ASP A 56 -1.43 -4.71 -0.86
CA ASP A 56 -0.04 -5.03 -0.51
C ASP A 56 0.47 -4.13 0.63
N GLU A 57 1.27 -4.66 1.54
CA GLU A 57 2.05 -3.89 2.51
C GLU A 57 3.55 -4.04 2.18
N LEU A 58 4.27 -2.94 1.98
CA LEU A 58 5.67 -3.00 1.59
C LEU A 58 6.52 -3.66 2.69
N VAL A 59 7.05 -4.83 2.38
CA VAL A 59 8.09 -5.50 3.17
C VAL A 59 9.48 -5.08 2.64
N PRO A 60 10.34 -4.40 3.44
CA PRO A 60 11.67 -3.95 3.02
C PRO A 60 12.69 -5.06 2.72
#